data_AF-A0A7C4CYU2-F1
#
_entry.id   AF-A0A7C4CYU2-F1
#
_cell.length_a   1.000
_cell.length_b   1.000
_cell.length_c   1.000
_cell.angle_alpha   90.00
_cell.angle_beta   90.00
_cell.angle_gamma   90.00
#
_symmetry.space_group_name_H-M   'P 1'
#
loop_
_entity.id
_entity.type
_entity.pdbx_description
1 polymer ?
#
loop_
_entity_poly.entity_id
_entity_poly.type
_entity_poly.pdbx_seq_one_letter_code
_entity_poly.pdbx_strand_id
1 'polypeptide(L)' 'MGQATTCPPGKYAVTFRYVPLPGETVWSVSLRGSFNNWGEWPMTKQPDGTWAITVCLDPGEHQYKFYINGRWPRDMAT' A
#
# COMPACT_ATOMS: atom_id res chain seq x y z
N MET A 1 15.88 -19.13 -13.48
CA MET A 1 15.27 -17.82 -13.79
C MET A 1 14.27 -17.53 -12.67
N GLY A 2 14.41 -16.37 -12.02
CA GLY A 2 13.89 -16.09 -10.67
C GLY A 2 12.39 -16.32 -10.51
N GLN A 3 12.03 -17.01 -9.44
CA GLN A 3 10.67 -17.30 -9.01
C GLN A 3 9.88 -15.99 -8.91
N ALA A 4 9.01 -15.72 -9.88
CA ALA A 4 7.94 -14.76 -9.70
C ALA A 4 7.06 -15.34 -8.58
N THR A 5 7.01 -14.64 -7.44
CA THR A 5 6.12 -14.94 -6.32
C THR A 5 4.69 -14.76 -6.80
N THR A 6 4.18 -15.76 -7.52
CA THR A 6 2.88 -15.73 -8.17
C THR A 6 1.82 -15.85 -7.09
N CYS A 7 0.89 -14.91 -7.07
CA CYS A 7 -0.27 -14.99 -6.21
C CYS A 7 -1.01 -16.33 -6.43
N PRO A 8 -1.71 -16.85 -5.40
CA PRO A 8 -2.53 -18.04 -5.56
C PRO A 8 -3.45 -17.94 -6.78
N PRO A 9 -3.76 -19.05 -7.47
CA PRO A 9 -4.69 -19.05 -8.60
C PRO A 9 -6.02 -18.39 -8.19
N GLY A 10 -6.45 -17.39 -8.96
CA GLY A 10 -7.66 -16.61 -8.65
C GLY A 10 -7.41 -15.30 -7.90
N LYS A 11 -6.16 -14.99 -7.50
CA LYS A 11 -5.78 -13.69 -6.94
C LYS A 11 -4.85 -12.92 -7.88
N TYR A 12 -5.03 -11.60 -7.90
CA TYR A 12 -4.24 -10.68 -8.70
C TYR A 12 -3.18 -10.00 -7.83
N ALA A 13 -1.93 -10.02 -8.32
CA ALA A 13 -0.85 -9.26 -7.70
C ALA A 13 -1.07 -7.78 -7.98
N VAL A 14 -1.41 -7.01 -6.95
CA VAL A 14 -1.57 -5.56 -7.02
C VAL A 14 -0.43 -4.92 -6.25
N THR A 15 0.36 -4.11 -6.94
CA THR A 15 1.42 -3.32 -6.32
C THR A 15 0.89 -1.92 -6.03
N PHE A 16 0.69 -1.62 -4.75
CA PHE A 16 0.36 -0.28 -4.29
C PHE A 16 1.65 0.52 -4.14
N ARG A 17 1.67 1.72 -4.71
CA ARG A 17 2.78 2.65 -4.60
C ARG A 17 2.27 3.97 -4.04
N TYR A 18 2.96 4.47 -3.03
CA TYR A 18 2.71 5.77 -2.42
C TYR A 18 3.95 6.65 -2.61
N VAL A 19 3.75 7.80 -3.25
CA VAL A 19 4.81 8.77 -3.51
C VAL A 19 4.57 9.97 -2.60
N PRO A 20 5.40 10.20 -1.57
CA PRO A 20 5.27 11.39 -0.74
C PRO A 20 5.59 12.65 -1.54
N LEU A 21 4.93 13.76 -1.21
CA LEU A 21 5.20 15.04 -1.87
C LEU A 21 6.59 15.59 -1.47
N PRO A 22 7.23 16.41 -2.31
CA PRO A 22 8.48 17.07 -1.97
C PRO A 22 8.31 17.94 -0.70
N GLY A 23 9.06 17.64 0.35
CA GLY A 23 8.95 18.32 1.66
C GLY A 23 7.99 17.66 2.66
N GLU A 24 7.31 16.58 2.26
CA GLU A 24 6.48 15.79 3.18
C GLU A 24 7.34 14.77 3.95
N THR A 25 7.45 14.96 5.26
CA THR A 25 8.19 14.03 6.12
C THR A 25 7.37 12.76 6.36
N VAL A 26 7.59 11.73 5.56
CA VAL A 26 6.96 10.40 5.72
C VAL A 26 7.96 9.38 6.24
N TRP A 27 7.69 8.85 7.43
CA TRP A 27 8.56 7.89 8.14
C TRP A 27 7.92 6.50 8.29
N SER A 28 6.59 6.40 8.13
CA SER A 28 5.87 5.13 8.12
C SER A 28 4.67 5.24 7.19
N VAL A 29 4.43 4.22 6.37
CA VAL A 29 3.21 4.10 5.57
C VAL A 29 2.66 2.69 5.75
N SER A 30 1.39 2.57 6.10
CA SER A 30 0.68 1.31 6.18
C SER A 30 -0.50 1.31 5.22
N LEU A 31 -0.62 0.27 4.41
CA LEU A 31 -1.80 0.02 3.59
C LEU A 31 -2.90 -0.56 4.47
N ARG A 32 -4.09 0.04 4.41
CA ARG A 32 -5.29 -0.48 5.05
C ARG A 32 -6.41 -0.58 4.03
N GLY A 33 -7.19 -1.65 4.03
CA GLY A 33 -8.26 -1.79 3.05
C GLY A 33 -9.28 -2.87 3.42
N SER A 34 -10.33 -2.98 2.61
CA SER A 34 -11.38 -3.99 2.80
C SER A 34 -10.82 -5.42 2.84
N PHE A 35 -9.80 -5.70 2.03
CA PHE A 35 -9.13 -6.99 1.94
C PHE A 35 -8.33 -7.39 3.18
N ASN A 36 -7.97 -6.43 4.05
CA ASN A 36 -7.28 -6.71 5.31
C ASN A 36 -8.11 -6.32 6.54
N ASN A 37 -9.43 -6.15 6.36
CA ASN A 37 -10.35 -5.66 7.40
C ASN A 37 -9.89 -4.34 8.04
N TRP A 38 -9.36 -3.41 7.22
CA TRP A 38 -8.75 -2.15 7.67
C TRP A 38 -7.62 -2.32 8.70
N GLY A 39 -6.93 -3.46 8.66
CA GLY A 39 -5.73 -3.74 9.43
C GLY A 39 -4.50 -2.97 8.92
N GLU A 40 -3.42 -2.99 9.68
CA GLU A 40 -2.17 -2.32 9.33
C GLU A 40 -1.24 -3.23 8.55
N TRP A 41 -1.07 -2.98 7.26
CA TRP A 41 -0.04 -3.63 6.45
C TRP A 41 1.09 -2.65 6.16
N PRO A 42 2.21 -2.71 6.89
CA PRO A 42 3.32 -1.79 6.68
C PRO A 42 3.89 -1.94 5.28
N MET A 43 4.07 -0.81 4.59
CA MET A 43 4.71 -0.73 3.29
C MET A 43 6.22 -0.65 3.45
N THR A 44 6.94 -1.02 2.40
CA THR A 44 8.40 -0.91 2.37
C THR A 44 8.80 0.38 1.67
N LYS A 45 9.61 1.20 2.35
CA LYS A 45 10.23 2.37 1.74
C LYS A 45 11.26 1.93 0.71
N GLN A 46 11.12 2.44 -0.49
CA GLN A 46 12.00 2.21 -1.62
C GLN A 46 13.17 3.22 -1.60
N PRO A 47 14.29 2.91 -2.29
CA PRO A 47 15.45 3.80 -2.35
C PRO A 47 15.16 5.16 -3.00
N ASP A 48 14.15 5.23 -3.86
CA ASP A 48 13.67 6.45 -4.52
C ASP A 48 12.84 7.36 -3.61
N GLY A 49 12.61 6.96 -2.35
CA GLY A 49 11.79 7.69 -1.38
C GLY A 49 10.30 7.36 -1.47
N THR A 50 9.88 6.52 -2.41
CA THR A 50 8.50 6.02 -2.51
C THR A 50 8.28 4.87 -1.54
N TRP A 51 7.02 4.51 -1.33
CA TRP A 51 6.64 3.35 -0.53
C TRP A 51 5.91 2.38 -1.45
N ALA A 52 6.26 1.09 -1.38
CA ALA A 52 5.60 0.07 -2.18
C ALA A 52 5.25 -1.17 -1.35
N ILE A 53 4.12 -1.78 -1.70
CA ILE A 53 3.72 -3.10 -1.19
C ILE A 53 3.02 -3.86 -2.30
N THR A 54 3.35 -5.15 -2.45
CA THR A 54 2.67 -6.04 -3.39
C THR A 54 1.79 -6.99 -2.60
N VAL A 55 0.51 -7.03 -2.95
CA VAL A 55 -0.49 -7.82 -2.25
C VAL A 55 -1.32 -8.61 -3.25
N CYS A 56 -1.76 -9.79 -2.84
CA CYS A 56 -2.61 -10.65 -3.66
C CYS A 56 -4.08 -10.40 -3.29
N LEU A 57 -4.83 -9.79 -4.20
CA LEU A 57 -6.25 -9.46 -3.99
C LEU A 57 -7.15 -10.36 -4.83
N ASP A 58 -8.30 -10.73 -4.28
CA ASP A 58 -9.36 -11.41 -5.03
C ASP A 58 -9.97 -10.44 -6.07
N PRO A 59 -10.47 -10.93 -7.21
CA PRO A 59 -11.17 -10.10 -8.19
C PRO A 59 -12.40 -9.43 -7.56
N GLY A 60 -12.52 -8.12 -7.74
CA GLY A 60 -13.63 -7.33 -7.22
C GLY A 60 -13.23 -5.90 -6.90
N GLU A 61 -14.20 -5.13 -6.42
CA GLU A 61 -13.96 -3.80 -5.90
C GLU A 61 -13.40 -3.88 -4.48
N HIS A 62 -12.24 -3.25 -4.28
CA HIS A 62 -11.61 -3.17 -2.97
C HIS A 62 -11.36 -1.72 -2.61
N GLN A 63 -11.74 -1.36 -1.38
CA GLN A 63 -11.42 -0.06 -0.83
C GLN A 63 -10.07 -0.14 -0.15
N TYR A 64 -9.24 0.86 -0.36
CA TYR A 64 -7.95 0.98 0.29
C TYR A 64 -7.67 2.43 0.68
N LYS A 65 -6.82 2.60 1.68
CA LYS A 65 -6.33 3.89 2.12
C LYS A 65 -4.94 3.74 2.73
N PHE A 66 -4.08 4.73 2.48
CA PHE A 66 -2.76 4.81 3.08
C PHE A 66 -2.85 5.48 4.45
N TYR A 67 -2.23 4.82 5.43
CA TYR A 67 -2.08 5.31 6.78
C TYR A 67 -0.64 5.80 6.95
N ILE A 68 -0.46 7.11 7.03
CA ILE A 68 0.84 7.76 6.89
C ILE A 68 1.24 8.32 8.25
N ASN A 69 2.45 8.04 8.72
CA ASN A 69 2.99 8.55 9.99
C ASN A 69 2.14 8.21 11.21
N GLY A 70 1.49 7.05 11.22
CA GLY A 70 0.63 6.67 12.34
C GLY A 70 -0.65 7.52 12.44
N ARG A 71 -1.03 8.23 11.38
CA ARG A 71 -2.26 9.02 11.28
C ARG A 71 -2.94 8.80 9.94
N TRP A 72 -4.26 8.94 9.92
CA TRP A 72 -4.96 9.10 8.65
C TRP A 72 -4.56 10.46 8.06
N PRO A 73 -4.20 10.55 6.77
CA PRO A 73 -4.04 11.85 6.12
C PRO A 73 -5.32 12.64 6.36
N ARG A 74 -5.16 13.74 7.11
CA ARG A 74 -6.27 14.50 7.70
C ARG A 74 -6.99 15.33 6.64
N ASP A 75 -6.28 15.63 5.56
CA ASP A 75 -6.78 16.40 4.43
C ASP A 75 -7.17 15.45 3.30
N MET A 76 -8.42 15.00 3.33
CA MET A 76 -9.12 14.59 2.12
C MET A 76 -9.47 15.88 1.36
N ALA A 77 -8.53 16.39 0.57
CA ALA A 77 -8.63 17.58 -0.26
C ALA A 77 -8.90 18.92 0.48
N THR A 78 -8.03 19.90 0.26
CA THR A 78 -8.44 21.30 0.15
C THR A 78 -7.93 21.82 -1.18
#